data_AF-A0A368FS33-F1
#
_entry.id   AF-A0A368FS33-F1
#
_cell.length_a   1.000
_cell.length_b   1.000
_cell.length_c   1.000
_cell.angle_alpha   90.00
_cell.angle_beta   90.00
_cell.angle_gamma   90.00
#
_symmetry.space_group_name_H-M   'P 1'
#
loop_
_entity.id
_entity.type
_entity.pdbx_description
1 polymer ?
#
loop_
_entity_poly.entity_id
_entity_poly.type
_entity_poly.pdbx_seq_one_letter_code
_entity_poly.pdbx_strand_id
1 'polypeptide(L)'
;NITKESATRSLAAQRRTDAAIGKLAEAESEARDAEALLEKNRDDFDKQYSENEAALAESEHKIHMLEGALPQLNAEVCGGDSAPCDALCGGPGVCGFCGGQSCLAGAVSKADQARSFSLEADLKLNEKQKEAEEVLTLVRDVLHSTAAAKKDALEALEVARAAAQQTNSSRAELDQIVDEMNNFLKSSRSSPEQIRALAEEVLAKKISLTPEQVADLTAKIRDSLAKINNIGAILAETRGNKTLASNLESKALEASERAAAIKNTTDTVREAIQVAEEAQLAATEAIRSAEEVMKLAREHLDAAKNEADATEARAKEVNASLSTLEGEMKKVKVQYLQIADDAKNAFQLVDKALQAAETAEQGNKQMTMDIEVAQGLLSARTQGNEAPQKRAEALRQRAAKLLYKAQRNSDDISALTKDASDVRLDDYQRTLDELNSRLEQVTKDIHASTEFFANCDV
;
A
#
# COMPACT_ATOMS: atom_id res chain seq x y z
N ASN A 1 -39.68 112.04 -43.20
CA ASN A 1 -38.32 112.53 -42.86
C ASN A 1 -37.37 111.34 -42.86
N ILE A 2 -37.07 110.84 -44.06
CA ILE A 2 -36.37 109.57 -44.28
C ILE A 2 -34.87 109.73 -43.97
N THR A 3 -34.34 110.93 -44.15
CA THR A 3 -32.93 111.27 -43.96
C THR A 3 -32.45 111.07 -42.52
N LYS A 4 -33.29 111.36 -41.51
CA LYS A 4 -32.92 111.21 -40.08
C LYS A 4 -32.89 109.75 -39.64
N GLU A 5 -33.78 108.91 -40.16
CA GLU A 5 -33.79 107.47 -39.87
C GLU A 5 -32.65 106.73 -40.60
N SER A 6 -32.36 107.12 -41.84
CA SER A 6 -31.18 106.63 -42.56
C SER A 6 -29.88 107.00 -41.83
N ALA A 7 -29.79 108.21 -41.27
CA ALA A 7 -28.62 108.64 -40.50
C ALA A 7 -28.44 107.84 -39.19
N THR A 8 -29.51 107.56 -38.44
CA THR A 8 -29.42 106.75 -37.21
C THR A 8 -29.11 105.28 -37.51
N ARG A 9 -29.68 104.69 -38.56
CA ARG A 9 -29.33 103.34 -39.01
C ARG A 9 -27.87 103.26 -39.46
N SER A 10 -27.38 104.28 -40.16
CA SER A 10 -25.98 104.37 -40.59
C SER A 10 -25.02 104.47 -39.39
N LEU A 11 -25.33 105.32 -38.40
CA LEU A 11 -24.56 105.43 -37.15
C LEU A 11 -24.57 104.13 -36.32
N ALA A 12 -25.71 103.44 -36.24
CA ALA A 12 -25.80 102.15 -35.55
C ALA A 12 -25.02 101.05 -36.28
N ALA A 13 -25.04 101.05 -37.62
CA ALA A 13 -24.21 100.16 -38.42
C ALA A 13 -22.73 100.46 -38.20
N GLN A 14 -22.32 101.73 -38.23
CA GLN A 14 -20.96 102.15 -37.96
C GLN A 14 -20.48 101.70 -36.57
N ARG A 15 -21.28 101.92 -35.51
CA ARG A 15 -20.93 101.43 -34.16
C ARG A 15 -20.78 99.91 -34.06
N ARG A 16 -21.60 99.15 -34.80
CA ARG A 16 -21.47 97.68 -34.86
C ARG A 16 -20.21 97.27 -35.61
N THR A 17 -19.89 97.96 -36.70
CA THR A 17 -18.66 97.76 -37.45
C THR A 17 -17.44 98.10 -36.59
N ASP A 18 -17.44 99.23 -35.89
CA ASP A 18 -16.34 99.64 -34.99
C ASP A 18 -16.16 98.65 -33.83
N ALA A 19 -17.24 98.16 -33.22
CA ALA A 19 -17.19 97.13 -32.19
C ALA A 19 -16.72 95.76 -32.72
N ALA A 20 -17.10 95.40 -33.95
CA ALA A 20 -16.60 94.19 -34.61
C ALA A 20 -15.11 94.32 -34.95
N ILE A 21 -14.65 95.50 -35.40
CA ILE A 21 -13.24 95.80 -35.62
C ILE A 21 -12.46 95.66 -34.31
N GLY A 22 -12.98 96.18 -33.19
CA GLY A 22 -12.36 96.03 -31.87
C GLY A 22 -12.20 94.56 -31.45
N LYS A 23 -13.23 93.73 -31.61
CA LYS A 23 -13.18 92.29 -31.31
C LYS A 23 -12.25 91.52 -32.23
N LEU A 24 -12.20 91.88 -33.51
CA LEU A 24 -11.28 91.27 -34.47
C LEU A 24 -9.83 91.62 -34.12
N ALA A 25 -9.56 92.86 -33.71
CA ALA A 25 -8.24 93.28 -33.26
C ALA A 25 -7.81 92.57 -31.97
N GLU A 26 -8.73 92.37 -31.01
CA GLU A 26 -8.48 91.62 -29.78
C GLU A 26 -8.19 90.14 -30.08
N ALA A 27 -9.03 89.49 -30.89
CA ALA A 27 -8.81 88.10 -31.31
C ALA A 27 -7.51 87.91 -32.11
N GLU A 28 -7.14 88.90 -32.95
CA GLU A 28 -5.86 88.89 -33.65
C GLU A 28 -4.67 89.06 -32.69
N SER A 29 -4.81 89.91 -31.66
CA SER A 29 -3.79 90.06 -30.61
C SER A 29 -3.63 88.78 -29.81
N GLU A 30 -4.72 88.17 -29.34
CA GLU A 30 -4.69 86.90 -28.61
C GLU A 30 -4.10 85.77 -29.46
N ALA A 31 -4.44 85.71 -30.74
CA ALA A 31 -3.87 84.74 -31.67
C ALA A 31 -2.35 84.92 -31.81
N ARG A 32 -1.87 86.16 -31.95
CA ARG A 32 -0.43 86.48 -32.01
C ARG A 32 0.29 86.16 -30.71
N ASP A 33 -0.32 86.44 -29.56
CA ASP A 33 0.26 86.12 -28.25
C ASP A 33 0.34 84.61 -28.04
N ALA A 34 -0.68 83.86 -28.48
CA ALA A 34 -0.67 82.40 -28.46
C ALA A 34 0.39 81.83 -29.41
N GLU A 35 0.52 82.37 -30.63
CA GLU A 35 1.58 82.00 -31.57
C GLU A 35 2.97 82.29 -31.01
N ALA A 36 3.18 83.47 -30.41
CA ALA A 36 4.45 83.84 -29.80
C ALA A 36 4.80 82.95 -28.60
N LEU A 37 3.80 82.55 -27.80
CA LEU A 37 3.99 81.62 -26.69
C LEU A 37 4.34 80.21 -27.19
N LEU A 38 3.66 79.74 -28.25
CA LEU A 38 3.97 78.45 -28.88
C LEU A 38 5.37 78.45 -29.49
N GLU A 39 5.74 79.49 -30.23
CA GLU A 39 7.07 79.60 -30.85
C GLU A 39 8.18 79.69 -29.79
N LYS A 40 7.96 80.43 -28.69
CA LYS A 40 8.92 80.54 -27.60
C LYS A 40 9.15 79.22 -26.86
N ASN A 41 8.12 78.37 -26.74
CA ASN A 41 8.21 77.09 -26.04
C ASN A 41 8.33 75.89 -27.00
N ARG A 42 8.47 76.13 -28.32
CA ARG A 42 8.49 75.06 -29.33
C ARG A 42 9.58 74.05 -29.03
N ASP A 43 10.80 74.53 -28.77
CA ASP A 43 11.94 73.66 -28.49
C ASP A 43 11.76 72.85 -27.19
N ASP A 44 11.09 73.41 -26.18
CA ASP A 44 10.77 72.71 -24.92
C ASP A 44 9.70 71.63 -25.14
N PHE A 45 8.67 71.91 -25.96
CA PHE A 45 7.65 70.92 -26.33
C PHE A 45 8.24 69.80 -27.19
N ASP A 46 9.05 70.13 -28.19
CA ASP A 46 9.71 69.16 -29.07
C ASP A 46 10.66 68.28 -28.25
N LYS A 47 11.40 68.88 -27.30
CA LYS A 47 12.26 68.15 -26.38
C LYS A 47 11.45 67.20 -25.48
N GLN A 48 10.41 67.68 -24.81
CA GLN A 48 9.56 66.85 -23.96
C GLN A 48 8.88 65.72 -24.74
N TYR A 49 8.41 66.01 -25.96
CA TYR A 49 7.83 65.01 -26.83
C TYR A 49 8.84 63.93 -27.19
N SER A 50 10.07 64.31 -27.58
CA SER A 50 11.15 63.37 -27.87
C SER A 50 11.58 62.56 -26.65
N GLU A 51 11.65 63.16 -25.46
CA GLU A 51 11.98 62.47 -24.22
C GLU A 51 10.88 61.46 -23.83
N ASN A 52 9.61 61.83 -24.00
CA ASN A 52 8.48 60.95 -23.75
C ASN A 52 8.43 59.78 -24.74
N GLU A 53 8.66 60.02 -26.04
CA GLU A 53 8.78 58.97 -27.05
C GLU A 53 9.92 58.01 -26.74
N ALA A 54 11.10 58.53 -26.36
CA ALA A 54 12.23 57.70 -25.96
C ALA A 54 11.92 56.86 -24.71
N ALA A 55 11.30 57.45 -23.70
CA ALA A 55 10.90 56.75 -22.47
C ALA A 55 9.81 55.69 -22.72
N LEU A 56 8.88 55.95 -23.63
CA LEU A 56 7.86 54.98 -24.05
C LEU A 56 8.51 53.80 -24.78
N ALA A 57 9.39 54.07 -25.75
CA ALA A 57 10.11 53.02 -26.48
C ALA A 57 10.99 52.17 -25.54
N GLU A 58 11.64 52.78 -24.54
CA GLU A 58 12.39 52.04 -23.52
C GLU A 58 11.47 51.18 -22.65
N SER A 59 10.30 51.70 -22.28
CA SER A 59 9.31 50.96 -21.48
C SER A 59 8.72 49.78 -22.25
N GLU A 60 8.37 49.97 -23.53
CA GLU A 60 7.92 48.92 -24.44
C GLU A 60 9.00 47.85 -24.59
N HIS A 61 10.26 48.24 -24.77
CA HIS A 61 11.37 47.30 -24.86
C HIS A 61 11.52 46.47 -23.58
N LYS A 62 11.43 47.10 -22.39
CA LYS A 62 11.48 46.39 -21.10
C LYS A 62 10.32 45.43 -20.94
N ILE A 63 9.10 45.83 -21.31
CA ILE A 63 7.93 44.94 -21.28
C ILE A 63 8.17 43.73 -22.18
N HIS A 64 8.63 43.94 -23.41
CA HIS A 64 8.89 42.86 -24.36
C HIS A 64 9.96 41.88 -23.85
N MET A 65 11.01 42.40 -23.21
CA MET A 65 12.05 41.59 -22.57
C MET A 65 11.51 40.76 -21.40
N LEU A 66 10.65 41.36 -20.56
CA LEU A 66 10.02 40.66 -19.45
C LEU A 66 9.05 39.59 -19.95
N GLU A 67 8.21 39.89 -20.95
CA GLU A 67 7.30 38.95 -21.59
C GLU A 67 8.05 37.78 -22.23
N GLY A 68 9.21 38.04 -22.84
CA GLY A 68 10.08 37.00 -23.37
C GLY A 68 10.71 36.10 -22.30
N ALA A 69 10.95 36.61 -21.09
CA ALA A 69 11.52 35.86 -19.98
C ALA A 69 10.48 35.07 -19.16
N LEU A 70 9.19 35.46 -19.23
CA LEU A 70 8.11 34.81 -18.47
C LEU A 70 7.98 33.30 -18.70
N PRO A 71 8.04 32.76 -19.94
CA PRO A 71 7.99 31.32 -20.17
C PRO A 71 9.10 30.56 -19.44
N GLN A 72 10.33 31.07 -19.49
CA GLN A 72 11.47 30.46 -18.81
C GLN A 72 11.29 30.49 -17.29
N LEU A 73 10.85 31.64 -16.75
CA LEU A 73 10.59 31.76 -15.32
C LEU A 73 9.46 30.82 -14.87
N ASN A 74 8.42 30.65 -15.69
CA ASN A 74 7.33 29.72 -15.41
C ASN A 74 7.80 28.27 -15.44
N ALA A 75 8.70 27.92 -16.36
CA ALA A 75 9.31 26.60 -16.43
C ALA A 75 10.18 26.31 -15.19
N GLU A 76 10.97 27.29 -14.73
CA GLU A 76 11.82 27.12 -13.55
C GLU A 76 11.01 27.05 -12.24
N VAL A 77 9.95 27.87 -12.10
CA VAL A 77 9.18 27.97 -10.85
C VAL A 77 8.04 26.95 -10.80
N CYS A 78 7.19 26.93 -11.83
CA CYS A 78 5.98 26.11 -11.89
C CYS A 78 6.18 24.81 -12.69
N GLY A 79 7.17 24.74 -13.59
CA GLY A 79 7.44 23.55 -14.40
C GLY A 79 6.74 23.51 -15.75
N GLY A 80 6.12 24.61 -16.19
CA GLY A 80 5.45 24.71 -17.49
C GLY A 80 6.15 25.71 -18.43
N ASP A 81 6.35 25.32 -19.69
CA ASP A 81 7.10 26.11 -20.69
C ASP A 81 6.26 27.22 -21.34
N SER A 82 4.98 27.33 -21.00
CA SER A 82 4.08 28.37 -21.53
C SER A 82 3.76 29.43 -20.47
N ALA A 83 3.55 30.68 -20.91
CA ALA A 83 3.21 31.82 -20.06
C ALA A 83 2.10 32.66 -20.71
N PRO A 84 1.29 33.41 -19.94
CA PRO A 84 1.38 33.63 -18.49
C PRO A 84 0.87 32.47 -17.65
N CYS A 85 0.01 31.61 -18.22
CA CYS A 85 -0.54 30.44 -17.54
C CYS A 85 -0.36 29.20 -18.42
N ASP A 86 0.36 28.21 -17.89
CA ASP A 86 0.41 26.88 -18.47
C ASP A 86 -0.85 26.09 -18.11
N ALA A 87 -1.39 25.33 -19.07
CA ALA A 87 -2.63 24.60 -18.88
C ALA A 87 -2.51 23.49 -17.82
N LEU A 88 -1.31 22.91 -17.67
CA LEU A 88 -1.06 21.80 -16.76
C LEU A 88 -0.36 22.25 -15.48
N CYS A 89 0.60 23.16 -15.61
CA CYS A 89 1.46 23.60 -14.52
C CYS A 89 1.12 24.98 -13.97
N GLY A 90 0.14 25.66 -14.56
CA GLY A 90 -0.32 26.97 -14.11
C GLY A 90 0.73 28.06 -14.34
N GLY A 91 0.74 29.06 -13.48
CA GLY A 91 1.68 30.17 -13.61
C GLY A 91 1.48 31.29 -12.60
N PRO A 92 2.29 32.35 -12.68
CA PRO A 92 2.23 33.46 -11.73
C PRO A 92 0.93 34.28 -11.87
N GLY A 93 0.48 34.86 -10.77
CA GLY A 93 -0.63 35.81 -10.75
C GLY A 93 -2.00 35.15 -10.92
N VAL A 94 -2.69 35.45 -12.03
CA VAL A 94 -4.11 35.14 -12.23
C VAL A 94 -4.40 33.67 -12.55
N CYS A 95 -3.38 32.84 -12.74
CA CYS A 95 -3.54 31.42 -13.09
C CYS A 95 -4.11 30.58 -11.94
N GLY A 96 -4.01 31.06 -10.69
CA GLY A 96 -4.63 30.45 -9.51
C GLY A 96 -3.91 29.21 -8.95
N PHE A 97 -3.00 28.61 -9.72
CA PHE A 97 -2.13 27.53 -9.27
C PHE A 97 -0.79 27.57 -10.01
N CYS A 98 0.23 26.93 -9.42
CA CYS A 98 1.58 26.84 -9.96
C CYS A 98 2.20 25.52 -9.48
N GLY A 99 2.66 24.69 -10.41
CA GLY A 99 3.15 23.35 -10.12
C GLY A 99 2.04 22.29 -10.08
N GLY A 100 2.41 21.10 -9.59
CA GLY A 100 1.54 19.93 -9.55
C GLY A 100 2.33 18.64 -9.71
N GLN A 101 1.66 17.49 -9.55
CA GLN A 101 2.30 16.17 -9.63
C GLN A 101 2.99 15.91 -10.99
N SER A 102 2.46 16.50 -12.06
CA SER A 102 3.03 16.36 -13.41
C SER A 102 4.14 17.37 -13.72
N CYS A 103 4.38 18.34 -12.83
CA CYS A 103 5.24 19.50 -13.08
C CYS A 103 6.51 19.44 -12.22
N LEU A 104 7.19 18.29 -12.25
CA LEU A 104 8.29 17.93 -11.35
C LEU A 104 9.56 18.77 -11.57
N ALA A 105 9.68 19.41 -12.74
CA ALA A 105 10.82 20.29 -13.03
C ALA A 105 10.78 21.60 -12.23
N GLY A 106 9.57 22.08 -11.89
CA GLY A 106 9.35 23.34 -11.20
C GLY A 106 9.80 23.34 -9.74
N ALA A 107 10.32 24.49 -9.30
CA ALA A 107 10.74 24.71 -7.92
C ALA A 107 9.62 24.48 -6.90
N VAL A 108 8.37 24.88 -7.20
CA VAL A 108 7.22 24.71 -6.29
C VAL A 108 6.94 23.22 -6.04
N SER A 109 6.82 22.42 -7.10
CA SER A 109 6.58 20.98 -7.00
C SER A 109 7.71 20.25 -6.26
N LYS A 110 8.97 20.69 -6.44
CA LYS A 110 10.12 20.15 -5.70
C LYS A 110 10.08 20.51 -4.22
N ALA A 111 9.74 21.75 -3.88
CA ALA A 111 9.60 22.19 -2.50
C ALA A 111 8.47 21.44 -1.77
N ASP A 112 7.34 21.24 -2.44
CA ASP A 112 6.21 20.46 -1.89
C ASP A 112 6.57 18.99 -1.69
N GLN A 113 7.28 18.36 -2.63
CA GLN A 113 7.79 17.00 -2.45
C GLN A 113 8.79 16.90 -1.29
N ALA A 114 9.74 17.83 -1.22
CA ALA A 114 10.72 17.87 -0.14
C ALA A 114 10.04 18.05 1.23
N ARG A 115 9.01 18.89 1.31
CA ARG A 115 8.18 19.05 2.50
C ARG A 115 7.42 17.77 2.86
N SER A 116 6.80 17.12 1.88
CA SER A 116 6.08 15.85 2.09
C SER A 116 7.01 14.75 2.61
N PHE A 117 8.18 14.57 1.98
CA PHE A 117 9.17 13.60 2.43
C PHE A 117 9.73 13.92 3.81
N SER A 118 9.93 15.20 4.12
CA SER A 118 10.38 15.62 5.45
C SER A 118 9.34 15.29 6.53
N LEU A 119 8.05 15.52 6.25
CA LEU A 119 6.96 15.17 7.17
C LEU A 119 6.82 13.65 7.34
N GLU A 120 6.92 12.88 6.26
CA GLU A 120 6.88 11.42 6.33
C GLU A 120 8.08 10.85 7.11
N ALA A 121 9.27 11.39 6.87
CA ALA A 121 10.47 11.02 7.60
C ALA A 121 10.35 11.35 9.09
N ASP A 122 9.83 12.52 9.45
CA ASP A 122 9.62 12.93 10.84
C ASP A 122 8.61 12.04 11.56
N LEU A 123 7.48 11.72 10.91
CA LEU A 123 6.48 10.78 11.45
C LEU A 123 7.10 9.41 11.71
N LYS A 124 7.87 8.89 10.74
CA LYS A 124 8.49 7.57 10.85
C LYS A 124 9.63 7.54 11.87
N LEU A 125 10.38 8.63 11.99
CA LEU A 125 11.40 8.78 13.03
C LEU A 125 10.76 8.81 14.42
N ASN A 126 9.66 9.55 14.60
CA ASN A 126 8.93 9.58 15.88
C ASN A 126 8.36 8.20 16.24
N GLU A 127 7.82 7.45 15.27
CA GLU A 127 7.37 6.07 15.48
C GLU A 127 8.52 5.17 15.93
N LYS A 128 9.66 5.21 15.22
CA LYS A 128 10.85 4.40 15.57
C LYS A 128 11.50 4.82 16.88
N GLN A 129 11.47 6.10 17.23
CA GLN A 129 11.91 6.56 18.53
C GLN A 129 11.03 5.99 19.64
N LYS A 130 9.71 6.01 19.47
CA LYS A 130 8.78 5.43 20.46
C LYS A 130 9.00 3.92 20.64
N GLU A 131 9.14 3.17 19.54
CA GLU A 131 9.48 1.74 19.60
C GLU A 131 10.80 1.50 20.35
N ALA A 132 11.83 2.33 20.09
CA ALA A 132 13.12 2.22 20.76
C ALA A 132 13.03 2.54 22.26
N GLU A 133 12.21 3.49 22.67
CA GLU A 133 11.95 3.82 24.08
C GLU A 133 11.22 2.68 24.82
N GLU A 134 10.27 2.03 24.15
CA GLU A 134 9.57 0.84 24.67
C GLU A 134 10.56 -0.33 24.87
N VAL A 135 11.40 -0.61 23.87
CA VAL A 135 12.44 -1.65 23.97
C VAL A 135 13.45 -1.31 25.08
N LEU A 136 13.87 -0.06 25.20
CA LEU A 136 14.79 0.37 26.26
C LEU A 136 14.19 0.15 27.66
N THR A 137 12.89 0.41 27.81
CA THR A 137 12.18 0.16 29.06
C THR A 137 12.16 -1.34 29.38
N LEU A 138 11.81 -2.18 28.40
CA LEU A 138 11.85 -3.64 28.56
C LEU A 138 13.25 -4.14 28.94
N VAL A 139 14.31 -3.63 28.29
CA VAL A 139 15.70 -4.00 28.61
C VAL A 139 16.07 -3.60 30.04
N ARG A 140 15.62 -2.44 30.53
CA ARG A 140 15.84 -2.01 31.91
C ARG A 140 15.12 -2.93 32.91
N ASP A 141 13.89 -3.32 32.62
CA ASP A 141 13.12 -4.23 33.46
C ASP A 141 13.76 -5.62 33.51
N VAL A 142 14.19 -6.15 32.36
CA VAL A 142 14.93 -7.42 32.27
C VAL A 142 16.25 -7.33 33.02
N LEU A 143 16.99 -6.22 32.91
CA LEU A 143 18.24 -6.03 33.65
C LEU A 143 17.99 -6.04 35.16
N HIS A 144 16.93 -5.37 35.62
CA HIS A 144 16.56 -5.35 37.03
C HIS A 144 16.16 -6.75 37.54
N SER A 145 15.30 -7.45 36.80
CA SER A 145 14.90 -8.82 37.11
C SER A 145 16.08 -9.79 37.12
N THR A 146 17.00 -9.67 36.14
CA THR A 146 18.21 -10.49 36.07
C THR A 146 19.16 -10.20 37.24
N ALA A 147 19.28 -8.94 37.66
CA ALA A 147 20.08 -8.58 38.83
C ALA A 147 19.49 -9.14 40.14
N ALA A 148 18.17 -9.12 40.28
CA ALA A 148 17.47 -9.75 41.41
C ALA A 148 17.68 -11.27 41.41
N ALA A 149 17.43 -11.93 40.28
CA ALA A 149 17.65 -13.39 40.15
C ALA A 149 19.11 -13.79 40.43
N LYS A 150 20.08 -12.98 39.99
CA LYS A 150 21.50 -13.19 40.32
C LYS A 150 21.76 -13.07 41.82
N LYS A 151 21.16 -12.09 42.49
CA LYS A 151 21.27 -11.91 43.94
C LYS A 151 20.70 -13.13 44.67
N ASP A 152 19.50 -13.56 44.32
CA ASP A 152 18.84 -14.72 44.93
C ASP A 152 19.65 -16.00 44.72
N ALA A 153 20.22 -16.19 43.52
CA ALA A 153 21.09 -17.33 43.23
C ALA A 153 22.38 -17.32 44.08
N LEU A 154 22.95 -16.14 44.35
CA LEU A 154 24.12 -16.00 45.22
C LEU A 154 23.77 -16.30 46.69
N GLU A 155 22.62 -15.84 47.17
CA GLU A 155 22.12 -16.15 48.50
C GLU A 155 21.86 -17.66 48.67
N ALA A 156 21.20 -18.29 47.70
CA ALA A 156 20.97 -19.73 47.69
C ALA A 156 22.29 -20.53 47.65
N LEU A 157 23.29 -20.08 46.89
CA LEU A 157 24.62 -20.70 46.86
C LEU A 157 25.30 -20.63 48.22
N GLU A 158 25.16 -19.51 48.94
CA GLU A 158 25.76 -19.33 50.26
C GLU A 158 25.10 -20.24 51.30
N VAL A 159 23.76 -20.34 51.28
CA VAL A 159 23.03 -21.29 52.12
C VAL A 159 23.45 -22.73 51.82
N ALA A 160 23.57 -23.10 50.55
CA ALA A 160 24.01 -24.43 50.15
C ALA A 160 25.44 -24.74 50.64
N ARG A 161 26.36 -23.75 50.58
CA ARG A 161 27.72 -23.88 51.12
C ARG A 161 27.72 -24.07 52.63
N ALA A 162 26.95 -23.26 53.36
CA ALA A 162 26.82 -23.38 54.81
C ALA A 162 26.28 -24.77 55.20
N ALA A 163 25.23 -25.25 54.53
CA ALA A 163 24.66 -26.58 54.75
C ALA A 163 25.67 -27.71 54.44
N ALA A 164 26.45 -27.58 53.36
CA ALA A 164 27.49 -28.54 53.04
C ALA A 164 28.62 -28.56 54.08
N GLN A 165 29.03 -27.39 54.57
CA GLN A 165 30.03 -27.28 55.64
C GLN A 165 29.53 -27.90 56.94
N GLN A 166 28.28 -27.62 57.32
CA GLN A 166 27.68 -28.20 58.52
C GLN A 166 27.58 -29.72 58.42
N THR A 167 27.12 -30.24 57.27
CA THR A 167 27.04 -31.67 57.00
C THR A 167 28.40 -32.35 57.07
N ASN A 168 29.44 -31.73 56.51
CA ASN A 168 30.82 -32.23 56.62
C ASN A 168 31.31 -32.24 58.07
N SER A 169 30.97 -31.22 58.88
CA SER A 169 31.32 -31.21 60.31
C SER A 169 30.61 -32.32 61.09
N SER A 170 29.30 -32.50 60.87
CA SER A 170 28.52 -33.57 61.51
C SER A 170 29.02 -34.95 61.09
N ARG A 171 29.46 -35.11 59.84
CA ARG A 171 30.12 -36.34 59.40
C ARG A 171 31.43 -36.59 60.16
N ALA A 172 32.28 -35.58 60.31
CA ALA A 172 33.53 -35.71 61.06
C ALA A 172 33.28 -36.05 62.54
N GLU A 173 32.27 -35.45 63.16
CA GLU A 173 31.84 -35.80 64.52
C GLU A 173 31.33 -37.24 64.62
N LEU A 174 30.53 -37.70 63.65
CA LEU A 174 30.08 -39.09 63.58
C LEU A 174 31.26 -40.07 63.43
N ASP A 175 32.22 -39.76 62.55
CA ASP A 175 33.43 -40.57 62.37
C ASP A 175 34.22 -40.64 63.70
N GLN A 176 34.31 -39.54 64.45
CA GLN A 176 34.95 -39.51 65.77
C GLN A 176 34.21 -40.40 66.80
N ILE A 177 32.86 -40.34 66.84
CA ILE A 177 32.07 -41.20 67.72
C ILE A 177 32.30 -42.68 67.38
N VAL A 178 32.35 -43.02 66.09
CA VAL A 178 32.63 -44.39 65.64
C VAL A 178 34.02 -44.84 66.11
N ASP A 179 35.02 -43.97 66.02
CA ASP A 179 36.37 -44.25 66.53
C ASP A 179 36.40 -44.43 68.04
N GLU A 180 35.70 -43.59 68.80
CA GLU A 180 35.54 -43.71 70.25
C GLU A 180 34.85 -45.03 70.63
N MET A 181 33.80 -45.44 69.91
CA MET A 181 33.14 -46.73 70.11
C MET A 181 34.09 -47.90 69.81
N ASN A 182 34.84 -47.83 68.72
CA ASN A 182 35.83 -48.86 68.37
C ASN A 182 36.95 -48.95 69.41
N ASN A 183 37.42 -47.82 69.93
CA ASN A 183 38.40 -47.77 71.01
C ASN A 183 37.82 -48.33 72.32
N PHE A 184 36.58 -48.00 72.66
CA PHE A 184 35.87 -48.54 73.81
C PHE A 184 35.72 -50.07 73.73
N LEU A 185 35.49 -50.62 72.53
CA LEU A 185 35.39 -52.06 72.28
C LEU A 185 36.76 -52.77 72.31
N LYS A 186 37.83 -52.12 71.83
CA LYS A 186 39.20 -52.67 71.80
C LYS A 186 39.96 -52.49 73.11
N SER A 187 39.55 -51.56 73.96
CA SER A 187 40.19 -51.31 75.26
C SER A 187 40.18 -52.58 76.13
N SER A 188 41.35 -52.96 76.65
CA SER A 188 41.53 -54.12 77.50
C SER A 188 40.77 -53.93 78.81
N ARG A 189 39.63 -54.59 78.95
CA ARG A 189 38.84 -54.61 80.19
C ARG A 189 39.29 -55.71 81.12
N SER A 190 39.00 -55.52 82.40
CA SER A 190 39.13 -56.59 83.37
C SER A 190 38.34 -57.81 82.89
N SER A 191 38.99 -58.96 82.78
CA SER A 191 38.32 -60.16 82.30
C SER A 191 37.19 -60.56 83.27
N PRO A 192 36.13 -61.24 82.81
CA PRO A 192 35.09 -61.77 83.70
C PRO A 192 35.67 -62.58 84.88
N GLU A 193 36.83 -63.21 84.70
CA GLU A 193 37.59 -63.91 85.74
C GLU A 193 38.18 -62.94 86.78
N GLN A 194 38.70 -61.78 86.38
CA GLN A 194 39.21 -60.76 87.30
C GLN A 194 38.09 -60.12 88.14
N ILE A 195 36.89 -59.98 87.57
CA ILE A 195 35.70 -59.52 88.31
C ILE A 195 35.21 -60.61 89.29
N ARG A 196 35.25 -61.89 88.90
CA ARG A 196 34.93 -63.02 89.79
C ARG A 196 35.92 -63.15 90.95
N ALA A 197 37.22 -63.02 90.70
CA ALA A 197 38.24 -63.12 91.75
C ALA A 197 38.03 -62.05 92.84
N LEU A 198 37.71 -60.82 92.45
CA LEU A 198 37.43 -59.74 93.40
C LEU A 198 36.10 -59.96 94.15
N ALA A 199 35.07 -60.50 93.50
CA ALA A 199 33.81 -60.85 94.15
C ALA A 199 33.97 -62.00 95.17
N GLU A 200 34.80 -63.00 94.87
CA GLU A 200 35.15 -64.08 95.80
C GLU A 200 36.01 -63.59 96.98
N GLU A 201 36.91 -62.63 96.75
CA GLU A 201 37.72 -61.99 97.80
C GLU A 201 36.86 -61.21 98.81
N VAL A 202 35.77 -60.60 98.35
CA VAL A 202 34.78 -59.92 99.21
C VAL A 202 33.89 -60.93 99.97
N LEU A 203 33.53 -62.05 99.34
CA LEU A 203 32.76 -63.14 99.96
C LEU A 203 33.55 -63.94 101.02
N ALA A 204 34.87 -63.96 100.95
CA ALA A 204 35.74 -64.68 101.88
C ALA A 204 35.99 -63.97 103.22
N LYS A 205 35.51 -62.73 103.42
CA LYS A 205 35.66 -62.01 104.70
C LYS A 205 34.64 -62.51 105.74
N LYS A 206 35.13 -63.26 106.74
CA LYS A 206 34.38 -63.67 107.94
C LYS A 206 34.39 -62.59 109.03
N ILE A 207 33.22 -62.24 109.54
CA ILE A 207 33.00 -61.56 110.82
C ILE A 207 32.54 -62.62 111.82
N SER A 208 33.26 -62.77 112.92
CA SER A 208 32.95 -63.70 114.02
C SER A 208 32.55 -62.90 115.26
N LEU A 209 31.37 -63.18 115.83
CA LEU A 209 31.05 -63.07 117.26
C LEU A 209 29.66 -63.68 117.53
N THR A 210 29.56 -64.51 118.58
CA THR A 210 28.41 -65.37 118.93
C THR A 210 27.50 -64.75 120.02
N PRO A 211 26.24 -65.24 120.16
CA PRO A 211 25.19 -64.59 120.95
C PRO A 211 25.30 -64.73 122.49
N GLU A 212 26.21 -65.56 123.02
CA GLU A 212 26.26 -65.81 124.47
C GLU A 212 26.97 -64.73 125.32
N GLN A 213 27.64 -63.74 124.70
CA GLN A 213 28.34 -62.66 125.43
C GLN A 213 27.52 -61.38 125.64
N VAL A 214 26.33 -61.26 125.02
CA VAL A 214 25.46 -60.07 125.10
C VAL A 214 24.62 -60.06 126.39
N ALA A 215 24.37 -61.23 126.99
CA ALA A 215 23.58 -61.36 128.22
C ALA A 215 24.34 -60.90 129.49
N ASP A 216 25.65 -61.16 129.60
CA ASP A 216 26.46 -60.79 130.77
C ASP A 216 26.80 -59.28 130.80
N LEU A 217 26.87 -58.64 129.63
CA LEU A 217 27.15 -57.20 129.53
C LEU A 217 25.92 -56.34 129.90
N THR A 218 24.72 -56.84 129.64
CA THR A 218 23.45 -56.14 129.95
C THR A 218 23.20 -56.04 131.46
N ALA A 219 23.67 -57.03 132.24
CA ALA A 219 23.56 -57.02 133.70
C ALA A 219 24.52 -56.00 134.36
N LYS A 220 25.75 -55.85 133.84
CA LYS A 220 26.74 -54.89 134.34
C LYS A 220 26.42 -53.43 133.95
N ILE A 221 25.72 -53.22 132.84
CA ILE A 221 25.27 -51.90 132.38
C ILE A 221 24.16 -51.35 133.30
N ARG A 222 23.27 -52.21 133.82
CA ARG A 222 22.15 -51.79 134.69
C ARG A 222 22.61 -51.23 136.06
N ASP A 223 23.72 -51.72 136.60
CA ASP A 223 24.30 -51.22 137.85
C ASP A 223 25.12 -49.93 137.70
N SER A 224 25.64 -49.65 136.49
CA SER A 224 26.38 -48.40 136.22
C SER A 224 25.47 -47.24 135.76
N LEU A 225 24.23 -47.52 135.34
CA LEU A 225 23.27 -46.50 134.87
C LEU A 225 22.48 -45.80 135.97
N ALA A 226 22.68 -46.15 137.24
CA ALA A 226 22.12 -45.41 138.39
C ALA A 226 22.95 -44.18 138.77
N LYS A 227 24.09 -43.93 138.10
CA LYS A 227 24.95 -42.78 138.36
C LYS A 227 25.38 -42.12 137.05
N ILE A 228 24.83 -40.91 136.87
CA ILE A 228 25.40 -39.74 136.17
C ILE A 228 24.70 -39.35 134.85
N ASN A 229 24.18 -38.12 134.89
CA ASN A 229 23.64 -37.29 133.81
C ASN A 229 24.50 -37.32 132.54
N ASN A 230 23.86 -37.46 131.37
CA ASN A 230 24.57 -37.48 130.09
C ASN A 230 23.97 -36.51 129.06
N ILE A 231 24.44 -35.26 129.12
CA ILE A 231 24.27 -34.22 128.09
C ILE A 231 25.10 -34.54 126.83
N GLY A 232 26.05 -35.49 126.89
CA GLY A 232 26.90 -35.90 125.77
C GLY A 232 26.25 -36.82 124.74
N ALA A 233 25.23 -37.60 125.12
CA ALA A 233 24.50 -38.48 124.20
C ALA A 233 23.71 -37.68 123.15
N ILE A 234 23.10 -36.56 123.54
CA ILE A 234 22.35 -35.67 122.63
C ILE A 234 23.30 -35.00 121.61
N LEU A 235 24.55 -34.70 121.98
CA LEU A 235 25.58 -34.15 121.09
C LEU A 235 26.20 -35.18 120.13
N ALA A 236 26.25 -36.45 120.52
CA ALA A 236 26.69 -37.54 119.65
C ALA A 236 25.60 -37.92 118.62
N GLU A 237 24.33 -37.86 119.01
CA GLU A 237 23.18 -38.15 118.14
C GLU A 237 22.88 -37.02 117.14
N THR A 238 23.18 -35.75 117.49
CA THR A 238 23.01 -34.59 116.59
C THR A 238 24.12 -34.43 115.54
N ARG A 239 25.29 -35.06 115.71
CA ARG A 239 26.37 -35.03 114.70
C ARG A 239 26.00 -35.75 113.40
N GLY A 240 25.26 -36.87 113.49
CA GLY A 240 24.75 -37.59 112.31
C GLY A 240 23.66 -36.81 111.57
N ASN A 241 22.82 -36.08 112.31
CA ASN A 241 21.74 -35.27 111.75
C ASN A 241 22.25 -34.07 110.94
N LYS A 242 23.38 -33.46 111.32
CA LYS A 242 24.00 -32.38 110.53
C LYS A 242 24.49 -32.86 109.16
N THR A 243 25.10 -34.04 109.10
CA THR A 243 25.57 -34.64 107.84
C THR A 243 24.39 -35.05 106.94
N LEU A 244 23.31 -35.59 107.54
CA LEU A 244 22.09 -35.92 106.82
C LEU A 244 21.39 -34.67 106.28
N ALA A 245 21.29 -33.61 107.08
CA ALA A 245 20.71 -32.34 106.67
C ALA A 245 21.51 -31.67 105.54
N SER A 246 22.85 -31.69 105.62
CA SER A 246 23.72 -31.15 104.57
C SER A 246 23.62 -31.95 103.26
N ASN A 247 23.51 -33.28 103.32
CA ASN A 247 23.26 -34.11 102.14
C ASN A 247 21.87 -33.87 101.52
N LEU A 248 20.84 -33.63 102.36
CA LEU A 248 19.50 -33.29 101.89
C LEU A 248 19.46 -31.90 101.24
N GLU A 249 20.15 -30.92 101.82
CA GLU A 249 20.33 -29.57 101.26
C GLU A 249 21.04 -29.63 99.90
N SER A 250 22.14 -30.39 99.79
CA SER A 250 22.85 -30.59 98.51
C SER A 250 21.97 -31.24 97.45
N LYS A 251 21.15 -32.23 97.81
CA LYS A 251 20.20 -32.86 96.87
C LYS A 251 19.06 -31.93 96.46
N ALA A 252 18.58 -31.09 97.38
CA ALA A 252 17.56 -30.10 97.09
C ALA A 252 18.09 -28.99 96.14
N LEU A 253 19.33 -28.54 96.35
CA LEU A 253 20.02 -27.60 95.46
C LEU A 253 20.21 -28.18 94.06
N GLU A 254 20.73 -29.41 93.93
CA GLU A 254 20.83 -30.08 92.63
C GLU A 254 19.48 -30.25 91.94
N ALA A 255 18.43 -30.63 92.69
CA ALA A 255 17.09 -30.76 92.13
C ALA A 255 16.55 -29.40 91.66
N SER A 256 16.84 -28.32 92.40
CA SER A 256 16.46 -26.97 92.01
C SER A 256 17.21 -26.48 90.77
N GLU A 257 18.52 -26.77 90.65
CA GLU A 257 19.30 -26.46 89.45
C GLU A 257 18.78 -27.23 88.23
N ARG A 258 18.48 -28.53 88.39
CA ARG A 258 17.88 -29.34 87.32
C ARG A 258 16.51 -28.78 86.89
N ALA A 259 15.66 -28.38 87.83
CA ALA A 259 14.38 -27.77 87.51
C ALA A 259 14.53 -26.42 86.78
N ALA A 260 15.51 -25.60 87.18
CA ALA A 260 15.83 -24.35 86.48
C ALA A 260 16.33 -24.59 85.05
N ALA A 261 17.18 -25.60 84.84
CA ALA A 261 17.67 -25.99 83.52
C ALA A 261 16.53 -26.48 82.61
N ILE A 262 15.62 -27.29 83.14
CA ILE A 262 14.42 -27.78 82.42
C ILE A 262 13.50 -26.61 82.05
N LYS A 263 13.28 -25.65 82.97
CA LYS A 263 12.48 -24.46 82.69
C LYS A 263 13.09 -23.65 81.54
N ASN A 264 14.41 -23.43 81.57
CA ASN A 264 15.10 -22.67 80.52
C ASN A 264 14.99 -23.36 79.16
N THR A 265 15.20 -24.68 79.11
CA THR A 265 15.00 -25.45 77.87
C THR A 265 13.56 -25.39 77.37
N THR A 266 12.57 -25.48 78.27
CA THR A 266 11.15 -25.37 77.90
C THR A 266 10.82 -23.97 77.34
N ASP A 267 11.36 -22.91 77.95
CA ASP A 267 11.19 -21.54 77.47
C ASP A 267 11.81 -21.37 76.07
N THR A 268 13.01 -21.91 75.82
CA THR A 268 13.65 -21.88 74.48
C THR A 268 12.88 -22.68 73.43
N VAL A 269 12.32 -23.84 73.78
CA VAL A 269 11.50 -24.66 72.87
C VAL A 269 10.21 -23.92 72.51
N ARG A 270 9.57 -23.24 73.47
CA ARG A 270 8.37 -22.43 73.19
C ARG A 270 8.68 -21.30 72.22
N GLU A 271 9.80 -20.60 72.41
CA GLU A 271 10.25 -19.54 71.51
C GLU A 271 10.52 -20.07 70.09
N ALA A 272 11.20 -21.21 69.98
CA ALA A 272 11.46 -21.86 68.69
C ALA A 272 10.17 -22.28 67.96
N ILE A 273 9.17 -22.77 68.69
CA ILE A 273 7.86 -23.12 68.11
C ILE A 273 7.14 -21.87 67.60
N GLN A 274 7.18 -20.77 68.34
CA GLN A 274 6.55 -19.52 67.92
C GLN A 274 7.20 -18.97 66.63
N VAL A 275 8.53 -18.99 66.55
CA VAL A 275 9.27 -18.58 65.33
C VAL A 275 8.94 -19.51 64.16
N ALA A 276 8.82 -20.82 64.40
CA ALA A 276 8.44 -21.77 63.36
C ALA A 276 7.01 -21.54 62.83
N GLU A 277 6.07 -21.20 63.71
CA GLU A 277 4.69 -20.87 63.35
C GLU A 277 4.62 -19.59 62.50
N GLU A 278 5.35 -18.54 62.88
CA GLU A 278 5.47 -17.30 62.10
C GLU A 278 6.08 -17.56 60.71
N ALA A 279 7.15 -18.36 60.65
CA ALA A 279 7.79 -18.73 59.38
C ALA A 279 6.85 -19.56 58.47
N GLN A 280 6.07 -20.48 59.06
CA GLN A 280 5.08 -21.27 58.31
C GLN A 280 3.94 -20.40 57.76
N LEU A 281 3.49 -19.42 58.54
CA LEU A 281 2.45 -18.49 58.10
C LEU A 281 2.95 -17.61 56.96
N ALA A 282 4.18 -17.09 57.05
CA ALA A 282 4.82 -16.33 55.98
C ALA A 282 5.01 -17.17 54.71
N ALA A 283 5.44 -18.43 54.84
CA ALA A 283 5.58 -19.34 53.70
C ALA A 283 4.23 -19.63 53.03
N THR A 284 3.17 -19.81 53.82
CA THR A 284 1.81 -20.05 53.30
C THR A 284 1.30 -18.86 52.51
N GLU A 285 1.53 -17.64 53.01
CA GLU A 285 1.14 -16.41 52.30
C GLU A 285 1.95 -16.20 51.01
N ALA A 286 3.24 -16.51 51.04
CA ALA A 286 4.09 -16.46 49.85
C ALA A 286 3.63 -17.46 48.77
N ILE A 287 3.24 -18.69 49.18
CA ILE A 287 2.68 -19.70 48.26
C ILE A 287 1.37 -19.20 47.66
N ARG A 288 0.45 -18.66 48.48
CA ARG A 288 -0.82 -18.11 48.01
C ARG A 288 -0.61 -16.99 47.00
N SER A 289 0.33 -16.08 47.26
CA SER A 289 0.69 -15.01 46.33
C SER A 289 1.28 -15.56 45.03
N ALA A 290 2.16 -16.56 45.10
CA ALA A 290 2.73 -17.20 43.91
C ALA A 290 1.65 -17.88 43.06
N GLU A 291 0.66 -18.53 43.68
CA GLU A 291 -0.47 -19.14 42.98
C GLU A 291 -1.33 -18.10 42.23
N GLU A 292 -1.61 -16.94 42.85
CA GLU A 292 -2.31 -15.83 42.20
C GLU A 292 -1.52 -15.29 40.99
N VAL A 293 -0.21 -15.08 41.15
CA VAL A 293 0.67 -14.64 40.06
C VAL A 293 0.73 -15.67 38.93
N MET A 294 0.80 -16.97 39.27
CA MET A 294 0.77 -18.03 38.26
C MET A 294 -0.55 -18.09 37.49
N LYS A 295 -1.67 -17.81 38.15
CA LYS A 295 -2.97 -17.74 37.49
C LYS A 295 -3.02 -16.57 36.51
N LEU A 296 -2.61 -15.37 36.93
CA LEU A 296 -2.50 -14.20 36.06
C LEU A 296 -1.55 -14.43 34.87
N ALA A 297 -0.40 -15.06 35.12
CA ALA A 297 0.56 -15.39 34.06
C ALA A 297 -0.06 -16.32 33.00
N ARG A 298 -0.89 -17.29 33.39
CA ARG A 298 -1.62 -18.16 32.45
C ARG A 298 -2.65 -17.38 31.63
N GLU A 299 -3.42 -16.51 32.28
CA GLU A 299 -4.41 -15.66 31.59
C GLU A 299 -3.73 -14.76 30.54
N HIS A 300 -2.58 -14.16 30.88
CA HIS A 300 -1.78 -13.39 29.93
C HIS A 300 -1.20 -14.24 28.79
N LEU A 301 -0.75 -15.46 29.07
CA LEU A 301 -0.25 -16.41 28.06
C LEU A 301 -1.34 -16.79 27.06
N ASP A 302 -2.56 -17.08 27.55
CA ASP A 302 -3.70 -17.41 26.70
C ASP A 302 -4.13 -16.22 25.84
N ALA A 303 -4.13 -15.00 26.40
CA ALA A 303 -4.39 -13.79 25.64
C ALA A 303 -3.34 -13.54 24.54
N ALA A 304 -2.06 -13.70 24.87
CA ALA A 304 -0.96 -13.55 23.91
C ALA A 304 -1.05 -14.59 22.78
N LYS A 305 -1.44 -15.83 23.11
CA LYS A 305 -1.66 -16.90 22.12
C LYS A 305 -2.81 -16.54 21.17
N ASN A 306 -3.94 -16.07 21.69
CA ASN A 306 -5.08 -15.68 20.86
C ASN A 306 -4.73 -14.51 19.91
N GLU A 307 -3.97 -13.52 20.37
CA GLU A 307 -3.52 -12.41 19.50
C GLU A 307 -2.51 -12.90 18.45
N ALA A 308 -1.62 -13.84 18.81
CA ALA A 308 -0.69 -14.46 17.85
C ALA A 308 -1.44 -15.23 16.75
N ASP A 309 -2.44 -16.03 17.11
CA ASP A 309 -3.28 -16.77 16.16
C ASP A 309 -4.06 -15.81 15.24
N ALA A 310 -4.60 -14.72 15.78
CA ALA A 310 -5.28 -13.68 15.01
C ALA A 310 -4.33 -12.96 14.04
N THR A 311 -3.10 -12.69 14.48
CA THR A 311 -2.06 -12.06 13.67
C THR A 311 -1.63 -12.98 12.52
N GLU A 312 -1.47 -14.28 12.77
CA GLU A 312 -1.16 -15.27 11.74
C GLU A 312 -2.28 -15.34 10.68
N ALA A 313 -3.54 -15.31 11.11
CA ALA A 313 -4.69 -15.30 10.20
C ALA A 313 -4.68 -14.06 9.29
N ARG A 314 -4.46 -12.86 9.85
CA ARG A 314 -4.34 -11.61 9.07
C ARG A 314 -3.16 -11.68 8.09
N ALA A 315 -2.02 -12.22 8.52
CA ALA A 315 -0.84 -12.37 7.66
C ALA A 315 -1.13 -13.28 6.45
N LYS A 316 -1.85 -14.39 6.66
CA LYS A 316 -2.29 -15.29 5.57
C LYS A 316 -3.23 -14.58 4.59
N GLU A 317 -4.15 -13.78 5.09
CA GLU A 317 -5.07 -13.00 4.25
C GLU A 317 -4.32 -11.97 3.39
N VAL A 318 -3.42 -11.19 3.99
CA VAL A 318 -2.57 -10.23 3.27
C VAL A 318 -1.75 -10.92 2.18
N ASN A 319 -1.20 -12.11 2.47
CA ASN A 319 -0.42 -12.87 1.50
C ASN A 319 -1.29 -13.36 0.32
N ALA A 320 -2.54 -13.73 0.57
CA ALA A 320 -3.49 -14.08 -0.49
C ALA A 320 -3.87 -12.87 -1.35
N SER A 321 -4.08 -11.70 -0.73
CA SER A 321 -4.30 -10.44 -1.45
C SER A 321 -3.10 -10.05 -2.30
N LEU A 322 -1.88 -10.22 -1.79
CA LEU A 322 -0.65 -9.95 -2.54
C LEU A 322 -0.54 -10.84 -3.79
N SER A 323 -0.79 -12.14 -3.65
CA SER A 323 -0.81 -13.08 -4.78
C SER A 323 -1.85 -12.70 -5.85
N THR A 324 -3.03 -12.24 -5.40
CA THR A 324 -4.08 -11.74 -6.32
C THR A 324 -3.61 -10.50 -7.07
N LEU A 325 -3.02 -9.54 -6.36
CA LEU A 325 -2.49 -8.30 -6.93
C LEU A 325 -1.36 -8.57 -7.94
N GLU A 326 -0.47 -9.52 -7.66
CA GLU A 326 0.56 -9.96 -8.62
C GLU A 326 -0.06 -10.53 -9.91
N GLY A 327 -1.16 -11.28 -9.79
CA GLY A 327 -1.92 -11.79 -10.91
C GLY A 327 -2.55 -10.67 -11.76
N GLU A 328 -3.13 -9.66 -11.11
CA GLU A 328 -3.69 -8.49 -11.79
C GLU A 328 -2.62 -7.63 -12.47
N MET A 329 -1.48 -7.42 -11.80
CA MET A 329 -0.34 -6.68 -12.37
C MET A 329 0.19 -7.35 -13.64
N LYS A 330 0.23 -8.70 -13.67
CA LYS A 330 0.57 -9.45 -14.90
C LYS A 330 -0.44 -9.20 -16.02
N LYS A 331 -1.75 -9.15 -15.73
CA LYS A 331 -2.79 -8.83 -16.73
C LYS A 331 -2.62 -7.42 -17.28
N VAL A 332 -2.40 -6.43 -16.40
CA VAL A 332 -2.16 -5.04 -16.81
C VAL A 332 -0.92 -4.94 -17.70
N LYS A 333 0.16 -5.66 -17.36
CA LYS A 333 1.36 -5.72 -18.21
C LYS A 333 1.07 -6.29 -19.60
N VAL A 334 0.26 -7.36 -19.69
CA VAL A 334 -0.14 -7.94 -20.98
C VAL A 334 -0.98 -6.93 -21.79
N GLN A 335 -1.96 -6.27 -21.16
CA GLN A 335 -2.78 -5.25 -21.81
C GLN A 335 -1.94 -4.06 -22.30
N TYR A 336 -0.97 -3.60 -21.51
CA TYR A 336 -0.05 -2.54 -21.92
C TYR A 336 0.75 -2.92 -23.18
N LEU A 337 1.28 -4.15 -23.23
CA LEU A 337 2.01 -4.65 -24.39
C LEU A 337 1.10 -4.76 -25.63
N GLN A 338 -0.16 -5.18 -25.46
CA GLN A 338 -1.14 -5.22 -26.54
C GLN A 338 -1.44 -3.82 -27.09
N ILE A 339 -1.69 -2.85 -26.21
CA ILE A 339 -1.94 -1.45 -26.62
C ILE A 339 -0.73 -0.87 -27.36
N ALA A 340 0.49 -1.17 -26.90
CA ALA A 340 1.71 -0.72 -27.58
C ALA A 340 1.86 -1.34 -28.97
N ASP A 341 1.51 -2.62 -29.15
CA ASP A 341 1.53 -3.28 -30.46
C ASP A 341 0.44 -2.76 -31.38
N ASP A 342 -0.79 -2.59 -30.87
CA ASP A 342 -1.91 -2.02 -31.62
C ASP A 342 -1.60 -0.60 -32.09
N ALA A 343 -1.00 0.24 -31.23
CA ALA A 343 -0.57 1.58 -31.60
C ALA A 343 0.47 1.54 -32.73
N LYS A 344 1.46 0.64 -32.64
CA LYS A 344 2.46 0.45 -33.70
C LYS A 344 1.82 0.00 -35.02
N ASN A 345 0.88 -0.94 -34.97
CA ASN A 345 0.14 -1.41 -36.14
C ASN A 345 -0.71 -0.28 -36.75
N ALA A 346 -1.34 0.56 -35.93
CA ALA A 346 -2.09 1.72 -36.38
C ALA A 346 -1.20 2.74 -37.09
N PHE A 347 -0.02 3.06 -36.54
CA PHE A 347 0.95 3.96 -37.20
C PHE A 347 1.40 3.41 -38.56
N GLN A 348 1.71 2.11 -38.64
CA GLN A 348 2.06 1.48 -39.91
C GLN A 348 0.92 1.52 -40.94
N LEU A 349 -0.33 1.38 -40.49
CA LEU A 349 -1.49 1.47 -41.36
C LEU A 349 -1.70 2.90 -41.87
N VAL A 350 -1.49 3.90 -41.00
CA VAL A 350 -1.53 5.32 -41.38
C VAL A 350 -0.45 5.64 -42.40
N ASP A 351 0.80 5.18 -42.19
CA ASP A 351 1.90 5.38 -43.16
C ASP A 351 1.58 4.76 -44.51
N LYS A 352 1.01 3.54 -44.53
CA LYS A 352 0.58 2.89 -45.78
C LYS A 352 -0.55 3.67 -46.47
N ALA A 353 -1.50 4.20 -45.70
CA ALA A 353 -2.59 5.01 -46.24
C ALA A 353 -2.08 6.33 -46.83
N LEU A 354 -1.12 6.98 -46.16
CA LEU A 354 -0.46 8.19 -46.67
C LEU A 354 0.29 7.91 -47.98
N GLN A 355 1.09 6.83 -48.04
CA GLN A 355 1.77 6.43 -49.28
C GLN A 355 0.80 6.12 -50.42
N ALA A 356 -0.31 5.46 -50.12
CA ALA A 356 -1.36 5.18 -51.11
C ALA A 356 -2.02 6.48 -51.60
N ALA A 357 -2.28 7.44 -50.71
CA ALA A 357 -2.83 8.74 -51.06
C ALA A 357 -1.87 9.57 -51.92
N GLU A 358 -0.58 9.61 -51.58
CA GLU A 358 0.46 10.26 -52.40
C GLU A 358 0.56 9.64 -53.79
N THR A 359 0.54 8.30 -53.87
CA THR A 359 0.56 7.58 -55.16
C THR A 359 -0.68 7.90 -55.99
N ALA A 360 -1.86 7.96 -55.37
CA ALA A 360 -3.09 8.34 -56.04
C ALA A 360 -3.07 9.80 -56.52
N GLU A 361 -2.51 10.72 -55.73
CA GLU A 361 -2.36 12.13 -56.11
C GLU A 361 -1.42 12.29 -57.31
N GLN A 362 -0.27 11.59 -57.30
CA GLN A 362 0.65 11.58 -58.43
C GLN A 362 0.00 10.99 -59.68
N GLY A 363 -0.73 9.87 -59.54
CA GLY A 363 -1.51 9.28 -60.63
C GLY A 363 -2.57 10.23 -61.20
N ASN A 364 -3.25 10.98 -60.33
CA ASN A 364 -4.25 11.96 -60.75
C ASN A 364 -3.62 13.16 -61.48
N LYS A 365 -2.46 13.64 -61.02
CA LYS A 365 -1.68 14.67 -61.73
C LYS A 365 -1.26 14.19 -63.12
N GLN A 366 -0.75 12.96 -63.21
CA GLN A 366 -0.39 12.36 -64.49
C GLN A 366 -1.59 12.23 -65.42
N MET A 367 -2.72 11.73 -64.91
CA MET A 367 -3.93 11.59 -65.71
C MET A 367 -4.48 12.94 -66.18
N THR A 368 -4.34 14.00 -65.38
CA THR A 368 -4.71 15.36 -65.79
C THR A 368 -3.84 15.84 -66.95
N MET A 369 -2.51 15.64 -66.86
CA MET A 369 -1.59 15.95 -67.97
C MET A 369 -1.92 15.14 -69.23
N ASP A 370 -2.20 13.84 -69.09
CA ASP A 370 -2.56 12.97 -70.22
C ASP A 370 -3.89 13.41 -70.87
N ILE A 371 -4.87 13.87 -70.08
CA ILE A 371 -6.14 14.43 -70.59
C ILE A 371 -5.88 15.74 -71.35
N GLU A 372 -5.05 16.64 -70.84
CA GLU A 372 -4.68 17.88 -71.54
C GLU A 372 -3.98 17.58 -72.87
N VAL A 373 -3.03 16.63 -72.87
CA VAL A 373 -2.36 16.16 -74.09
C VAL A 373 -3.37 15.54 -75.07
N ALA A 374 -4.28 14.69 -74.60
CA ALA A 374 -5.31 14.08 -75.42
C ALA A 374 -6.28 15.11 -76.00
N GLN A 375 -6.67 16.13 -75.23
CA GLN A 375 -7.48 17.25 -75.70
C GLN A 375 -6.73 18.07 -76.76
N GLY A 376 -5.43 18.31 -76.56
CA GLY A 376 -4.58 18.97 -77.55
C GLY A 376 -4.47 18.18 -78.85
N LEU A 377 -4.20 16.88 -78.78
CA LEU A 377 -4.16 15.97 -79.93
C LEU A 377 -5.51 15.86 -80.64
N LEU A 378 -6.61 15.80 -79.89
CA LEU A 378 -7.96 15.78 -80.44
C LEU A 378 -8.26 17.09 -81.18
N SER A 379 -7.93 18.24 -80.58
CA SER A 379 -8.12 19.56 -81.18
C SER A 379 -7.27 19.75 -82.44
N ALA A 380 -6.02 19.28 -82.42
CA ALA A 380 -5.14 19.28 -83.59
C ALA A 380 -5.65 18.34 -84.70
N ARG A 381 -6.26 17.20 -84.34
CA ARG A 381 -6.84 16.26 -85.30
C ARG A 381 -8.17 16.74 -85.88
N THR A 382 -8.96 17.50 -85.11
CA THR A 382 -10.22 18.11 -85.59
C THR A 382 -9.93 19.34 -86.46
N GLN A 383 -8.94 20.16 -86.12
CA GLN A 383 -8.41 21.18 -87.01
C GLN A 383 -7.84 20.55 -88.29
N GLY A 384 -8.54 20.73 -89.41
CA GLY A 384 -8.18 20.20 -90.72
C GLY A 384 -8.97 18.97 -91.18
N ASN A 385 -9.64 18.23 -90.29
CA ASN A 385 -10.54 17.13 -90.66
C ASN A 385 -12.00 17.54 -90.86
N GLU A 386 -12.39 18.76 -90.52
CA GLU A 386 -13.77 19.24 -90.69
C GLU A 386 -14.27 19.11 -92.14
N ALA A 387 -13.41 19.39 -93.12
CA ALA A 387 -13.76 19.29 -94.54
C ALA A 387 -13.93 17.83 -95.02
N PRO A 388 -12.99 16.89 -94.75
CA PRO A 388 -13.20 15.47 -94.97
C PRO A 388 -14.43 14.90 -94.25
N GLN A 389 -14.69 15.30 -93.00
CA GLN A 389 -15.79 14.79 -92.19
C GLN A 389 -17.15 15.28 -92.70
N LYS A 390 -17.28 16.58 -93.04
CA LYS A 390 -18.47 17.11 -93.74
C LYS A 390 -18.70 16.41 -95.08
N ARG A 391 -17.63 16.09 -95.82
CA ARG A 391 -17.72 15.36 -97.09
C ARG A 391 -18.18 13.91 -96.88
N ALA A 392 -17.68 13.23 -95.85
CA ALA A 392 -18.12 11.88 -95.49
C ALA A 392 -19.59 11.85 -95.03
N GLU A 393 -20.03 12.84 -94.24
CA GLU A 393 -21.42 13.00 -93.83
C GLU A 393 -22.35 13.20 -95.04
N ALA A 394 -21.95 14.06 -95.99
CA ALA A 394 -22.69 14.28 -97.23
C ALA A 394 -22.75 13.01 -98.11
N LEU A 395 -21.66 12.25 -98.17
CA LEU A 395 -21.62 10.95 -98.86
C LEU A 395 -22.51 9.92 -98.17
N ARG A 396 -22.52 9.86 -96.84
CA ARG A 396 -23.39 8.97 -96.06
C ARG A 396 -24.86 9.31 -96.25
N GLN A 397 -25.24 10.59 -96.25
CA GLN A 397 -26.60 11.03 -96.56
C GLN A 397 -27.01 10.67 -98.00
N ARG A 398 -26.09 10.82 -98.96
CA ARG A 398 -26.31 10.36 -100.35
C ARG A 398 -26.49 8.84 -100.42
N ALA A 399 -25.63 8.08 -99.75
CA ALA A 399 -25.71 6.62 -99.70
C ALA A 399 -27.03 6.18 -99.04
N ALA A 400 -27.46 6.79 -97.94
CA ALA A 400 -28.74 6.51 -97.29
C ALA A 400 -29.94 6.81 -98.21
N LYS A 401 -29.92 7.93 -98.95
CA LYS A 401 -30.93 8.23 -99.98
C LYS A 401 -30.93 7.21 -101.11
N LEU A 402 -29.76 6.75 -101.55
CA LEU A 402 -29.62 5.71 -102.57
C LEU A 402 -30.12 4.36 -102.05
N LEU A 403 -29.83 4.02 -100.80
CA LEU A 403 -30.25 2.77 -100.17
C LEU A 403 -31.77 2.75 -100.00
N TYR A 404 -32.36 3.86 -99.55
CA TYR A 404 -33.82 4.02 -99.52
C TYR A 404 -34.45 3.88 -100.91
N LYS A 405 -33.85 4.49 -101.94
CA LYS A 405 -34.30 4.31 -103.33
C LYS A 405 -34.15 2.88 -103.82
N ALA A 406 -33.03 2.22 -103.52
CA ALA A 406 -32.77 0.83 -103.90
C ALA A 406 -33.75 -0.12 -103.19
N GLN A 407 -34.06 0.13 -101.93
CA GLN A 407 -34.99 -0.66 -101.15
C GLN A 407 -36.42 -0.46 -101.64
N ARG A 408 -36.83 0.78 -101.92
CA ARG A 408 -38.12 1.05 -102.57
C ARG A 408 -38.23 0.40 -103.95
N ASN A 409 -37.19 0.49 -104.78
CA ASN A 409 -37.16 -0.20 -106.07
C ASN A 409 -37.19 -1.73 -105.89
N SER A 410 -36.58 -2.26 -104.83
CA SER A 410 -36.64 -3.69 -104.50
C SER A 410 -38.03 -4.12 -104.04
N ASP A 411 -38.72 -3.29 -103.26
CA ASP A 411 -40.10 -3.52 -102.85
C ASP A 411 -41.04 -3.46 -104.08
N ASP A 412 -40.85 -2.48 -104.96
CA ASP A 412 -41.58 -2.37 -106.24
C ASP A 412 -41.31 -3.60 -107.14
N ILE A 413 -40.06 -4.06 -107.24
CA ILE A 413 -39.71 -5.30 -107.96
C ILE A 413 -40.36 -6.51 -107.29
N SER A 414 -40.34 -6.60 -105.96
CA SER A 414 -40.98 -7.72 -105.25
C SER A 414 -42.49 -7.73 -105.47
N ALA A 415 -43.15 -6.57 -105.50
CA ALA A 415 -44.57 -6.45 -105.81
C ALA A 415 -44.86 -6.88 -107.26
N LEU A 416 -44.07 -6.42 -108.22
CA LEU A 416 -44.17 -6.82 -109.63
C LEU A 416 -43.89 -8.32 -109.83
N THR A 417 -42.97 -8.91 -109.06
CA THR A 417 -42.65 -10.34 -109.12
C THR A 417 -43.79 -11.17 -108.54
N LYS A 418 -44.40 -10.72 -107.43
CA LYS A 418 -45.54 -11.37 -106.79
C LYS A 418 -46.80 -11.39 -107.69
N ASP A 419 -47.04 -10.31 -108.44
CA ASP A 419 -48.13 -10.24 -109.42
C ASP A 419 -47.87 -11.10 -110.67
N ALA A 420 -46.60 -11.33 -111.04
CA ALA A 420 -46.26 -12.10 -112.25
C ALA A 420 -46.17 -13.61 -112.04
N SER A 421 -45.77 -14.09 -110.85
CA SER A 421 -45.54 -15.52 -110.60
C SER A 421 -46.64 -16.22 -109.80
N ASP A 422 -47.27 -15.59 -108.80
CA ASP A 422 -48.23 -16.29 -107.94
C ASP A 422 -49.63 -16.39 -108.54
N VAL A 423 -50.10 -15.38 -109.30
CA VAL A 423 -51.47 -15.37 -109.84
C VAL A 423 -51.64 -16.34 -111.02
N ARG A 424 -50.60 -16.57 -111.82
CA ARG A 424 -50.69 -17.48 -113.00
C ARG A 424 -50.46 -18.95 -112.64
N LEU A 425 -49.62 -19.25 -111.65
CA LEU A 425 -49.36 -20.63 -111.24
C LEU A 425 -50.56 -21.25 -110.50
N ASP A 426 -51.24 -20.49 -109.64
CA ASP A 426 -52.42 -20.96 -108.91
C ASP A 426 -53.61 -21.26 -109.85
N ASP A 427 -53.78 -20.45 -110.91
CA ASP A 427 -54.80 -20.67 -111.95
C ASP A 427 -54.49 -21.91 -112.79
N TYR A 428 -53.22 -22.13 -113.19
CA TYR A 428 -52.83 -23.34 -113.90
C TYR A 428 -53.01 -24.60 -113.04
N GLN A 429 -52.77 -24.50 -111.73
CA GLN A 429 -52.90 -25.62 -110.79
C GLN A 429 -54.38 -25.98 -110.55
N ARG A 430 -55.27 -24.99 -110.39
CA ARG A 430 -56.73 -25.23 -110.37
C ARG A 430 -57.26 -25.85 -111.66
N THR A 431 -56.77 -25.38 -112.81
CA THR A 431 -57.19 -25.91 -114.11
C THR A 431 -56.73 -27.37 -114.27
N LEU A 432 -55.52 -27.70 -113.78
CA LEU A 432 -54.99 -29.07 -113.75
C LEU A 432 -55.82 -29.98 -112.84
N ASP A 433 -56.18 -29.53 -111.63
CA ASP A 433 -57.01 -30.30 -110.69
C ASP A 433 -58.42 -30.55 -111.24
N GLU A 434 -59.03 -29.55 -111.90
CA GLU A 434 -60.33 -29.70 -112.56
C GLU A 434 -60.27 -30.70 -113.72
N LEU A 435 -59.24 -30.62 -114.56
CA LEU A 435 -59.00 -31.57 -115.65
C LEU A 435 -58.78 -32.99 -115.11
N ASN A 436 -58.03 -33.15 -114.02
CA ASN A 436 -57.80 -34.45 -113.39
C ASN A 436 -59.09 -35.04 -112.82
N SER A 437 -59.92 -34.22 -112.17
CA SER A 437 -61.23 -34.64 -111.67
C SER A 437 -62.16 -35.08 -112.81
N ARG A 438 -62.17 -34.36 -113.95
CA ARG A 438 -62.92 -34.78 -115.15
C ARG A 438 -62.38 -36.09 -115.73
N LEU A 439 -61.06 -36.29 -115.71
CA LEU A 439 -60.43 -37.53 -116.14
C LEU A 439 -60.82 -38.72 -115.26
N GLU A 440 -60.84 -38.55 -113.94
CA GLU A 440 -61.32 -39.56 -113.00
C GLU A 440 -62.80 -39.88 -113.21
N GLN A 441 -63.63 -38.86 -113.47
CA GLN A 441 -65.05 -39.02 -113.76
C GLN A 441 -65.26 -39.84 -115.04
N VAL A 442 -64.59 -39.48 -116.14
CA VAL A 442 -64.66 -40.22 -117.41
C VAL A 442 -64.11 -41.64 -117.25
N THR A 443 -63.07 -41.83 -116.44
CA THR A 443 -62.51 -43.17 -116.18
C THR A 443 -63.50 -44.03 -115.39
N LYS A 444 -64.22 -43.45 -114.41
CA LYS A 444 -65.33 -44.13 -113.73
C LYS A 444 -66.49 -44.44 -114.67
N ASP A 445 -66.86 -43.52 -115.56
CA ASP A 445 -67.94 -43.73 -116.53
C ASP A 445 -67.57 -44.81 -117.56
N ILE A 446 -66.30 -44.88 -117.98
CA ILE A 446 -65.78 -45.95 -118.83
C ILE A 446 -65.80 -47.27 -118.07
N HIS A 447 -65.35 -47.31 -116.81
CA HIS A 447 -65.40 -48.53 -115.99
C HIS A 447 -66.84 -49.01 -115.76
N ALA A 448 -67.78 -48.09 -115.50
CA ALA A 448 -69.20 -48.42 -115.38
C ALA A 448 -69.79 -48.91 -116.71
N SER A 449 -69.40 -48.29 -117.84
CA SER A 449 -69.84 -48.73 -119.17
C SER A 449 -69.24 -50.07 -119.58
N THR A 450 -67.99 -50.35 -119.20
CA THR A 450 -67.37 -51.66 -119.46
C THR A 450 -67.88 -52.75 -118.52
N GLU A 451 -68.21 -52.44 -117.26
CA GLU A 451 -68.97 -53.37 -116.40
C GLU A 451 -70.39 -53.61 -116.91
N PHE A 452 -71.03 -52.61 -117.54
CA PHE A 452 -72.30 -52.78 -118.24
C PHE A 452 -72.16 -53.70 -119.46
N PHE A 453 -71.10 -53.58 -120.25
CA PHE A 453 -70.81 -54.50 -121.36
C PHE A 453 -70.25 -55.87 -120.89
N ALA A 454 -69.67 -55.96 -119.69
CA ALA A 454 -69.38 -57.21 -118.99
C ALA A 454 -70.67 -57.96 -118.56
N ASN A 455 -71.86 -57.36 -118.77
CA ASN A 455 -73.15 -57.91 -118.39
C ASN A 455 -74.17 -57.98 -119.56
N CYS A 456 -73.75 -57.97 -120.83
CA CYS A 456 -74.67 -58.16 -121.97
C CYS A 456 -74.09 -59.11 -123.02
N ASP A 457 -74.40 -60.40 -122.84
CA ASP A 457 -74.41 -61.39 -123.94
C ASP A 457 -75.61 -61.08 -124.87
N VAL A 458 -75.21 -60.61 -126.06
CA VAL A 458 -75.71 -60.84 -127.44
C VAL A 458 -77.21 -60.90 -127.70
#